data_AF-A0A961MAL3-F1
#
_entry.id   AF-A0A961MAL3-F1
#
_cell.length_a   1.000
_cell.length_b   1.000
_cell.length_c   1.000
_cell.angle_alpha   90.00
_cell.angle_beta   90.00
_cell.angle_gamma   90.00
#
_symmetry.space_group_name_H-M   'P 1'
#
loop_
_entity.id
_entity.type
_entity.pdbx_description
1 polymer ?
#
loop_
_entity_poly.entity_id
_entity_poly.type
_entity_poly.pdbx_seq_one_letter_code
_entity_poly.pdbx_strand_id
1 'polypeptide(L)' 'PRGIRTHLGLNRPIFSRTSAYGHFGREPEADGGFSWERTDLAAALTAVV' A
#
# COMPACT_ATOMS: atom_id res chain seq x y z
N PRO A 1 4.25 6.08 13.37
CA PRO A 1 5.64 5.64 13.08
C PRO A 1 6.13 6.18 11.72
N ARG A 2 7.41 6.59 11.60
CA ARG A 2 7.94 7.23 10.38
C ARG A 2 8.09 6.23 9.21
N GLY A 3 8.68 5.07 9.45
CA GLY A 3 9.01 4.09 8.41
C GLY A 3 7.82 3.69 7.54
N ILE A 4 6.71 3.27 8.17
CA ILE A 4 5.49 2.87 7.46
C ILE A 4 4.92 4.00 6.60
N ARG A 5 4.83 5.22 7.15
CA ARG A 5 4.30 6.39 6.41
C ARG A 5 5.13 6.71 5.17
N THR A 6 6.46 6.61 5.28
CA THR A 6 7.37 6.89 4.17
C THR A 6 7.33 5.77 3.13
N HIS A 7 7.45 4.51 3.55
CA HIS A 7 7.50 3.37 2.64
C HIS A 7 6.21 3.20 1.83
N LEU A 8 5.05 3.40 2.47
CA LEU A 8 3.74 3.30 1.82
C LEU A 8 3.24 4.64 1.25
N GLY A 9 3.99 5.74 1.40
CA GLY A 9 3.58 7.04 0.86
C GLY A 9 2.26 7.60 1.44
N LEU A 10 1.99 7.35 2.73
CA LEU A 10 0.68 7.63 3.36
C LEU A 10 0.41 9.12 3.65
N ASN A 11 1.37 10.01 3.39
CA ASN A 11 1.19 11.45 3.61
C ASN A 11 0.51 12.12 2.40
N ARG A 12 -0.62 11.56 1.96
CA ARG A 12 -1.37 11.95 0.75
C ARG A 12 -2.88 11.80 1.01
N PRO A 13 -3.75 12.56 0.31
CA PRO A 13 -5.20 12.48 0.49
C PRO A 13 -5.82 11.27 -0.24
N ILE A 14 -5.43 10.04 0.11
CA ILE A 14 -5.84 8.79 -0.55
C ILE A 14 -6.93 8.00 0.19
N PHE A 15 -7.41 8.49 1.33
CA PHE A 15 -8.21 7.69 2.28
C PHE A 15 -9.71 7.64 1.99
N SER A 16 -10.27 8.64 1.31
CA SER A 16 -11.73 8.74 1.10
C SER A 16 -12.33 7.51 0.42
N ARG A 17 -11.61 6.91 -0.54
CA ARG A 17 -12.06 5.71 -1.28
C ARG A 17 -12.06 4.43 -0.44
N THR A 18 -11.41 4.44 0.72
CA THR A 18 -11.34 3.30 1.64
C THR A 18 -12.50 3.27 2.64
N SER A 19 -13.26 4.37 2.72
CA SER A 19 -14.39 4.51 3.67
C SER A 19 -15.63 3.70 3.27
N ALA A 20 -15.62 3.07 2.10
CA ALA A 20 -16.67 2.17 1.62
C ALA A 20 -16.04 0.98 0.89
N TYR A 21 -16.74 -0.17 0.93
CA TYR A 21 -16.31 -1.41 0.24
C TYR A 21 -15.00 -2.02 0.75
N GLY A 22 -14.51 -1.59 1.91
CA GLY A 22 -13.34 -2.17 2.59
C GLY A 22 -12.01 -1.51 2.26
N HIS A 23 -11.02 -1.76 3.11
CA HIS A 23 -9.66 -1.22 3.00
C HIS A 23 -8.68 -2.12 2.21
N PHE A 24 -9.05 -3.39 2.00
CA PHE A 24 -8.17 -4.44 1.49
C PHE A 24 -8.75 -5.15 0.27
N GLY A 25 -7.91 -5.86 -0.48
CA GLY A 25 -8.32 -6.68 -1.63
C GLY A 25 -8.64 -5.85 -2.89
N ARG A 26 -8.12 -4.64 -2.96
CA ARG A 26 -8.26 -3.72 -4.10
C ARG A 26 -6.90 -3.46 -4.71
N GLU A 27 -6.84 -3.30 -6.04
CA GLU A 27 -5.57 -3.07 -6.72
C GLU A 27 -4.93 -1.73 -6.29
N PRO A 28 -3.59 -1.68 -6.17
CA PRO A 28 -2.88 -0.43 -5.92
C PRO A 28 -3.04 0.54 -7.10
N GLU A 29 -3.26 1.81 -6.78
CA GLU A 29 -3.52 2.86 -7.76
C GLU A 29 -2.27 3.74 -7.98
N ALA A 30 -2.14 4.33 -9.18
CA ALA A 30 -0.98 5.15 -9.57
C ALA A 30 -0.78 6.41 -8.70
N ASP A 31 -1.85 6.90 -8.05
CA ASP A 31 -1.80 8.03 -7.13
C ASP A 31 -1.36 7.64 -5.70
N GLY A 32 -1.00 6.38 -5.48
CA GLY A 32 -0.62 5.83 -4.18
C GLY A 32 -1.80 5.27 -3.37
N GLY A 33 -3.02 5.27 -3.92
CA GLY A 33 -4.14 4.53 -3.35
C GLY A 33 -3.80 3.06 -3.14
N PHE A 34 -4.20 2.50 -2.00
CA PHE A 34 -3.95 1.09 -1.65
C PHE A 34 -2.49 0.65 -1.78
N SER A 35 -1.53 1.53 -1.48
CA SER A 35 -0.10 1.22 -1.60
C SER A 35 0.36 0.01 -0.77
N TRP A 36 -0.42 -0.37 0.26
CA TRP A 36 -0.23 -1.57 1.08
C TRP A 36 -0.67 -2.88 0.41
N GLU A 37 -1.40 -2.82 -0.70
CA GLU A 37 -1.80 -3.98 -1.50
C GLU A 37 -0.73 -4.38 -2.53
N ARG A 38 0.36 -3.60 -2.64
CA ARG A 38 1.48 -3.94 -3.52
C ARG A 38 2.21 -5.19 -3.00
N THR A 39 2.54 -6.08 -3.91
CA THR A 39 3.33 -7.30 -3.67
C THR A 39 4.78 -7.13 -4.16
N ASP A 40 5.27 -5.90 -4.24
CA ASP A 40 6.59 -5.53 -4.76
C ASP A 40 7.76 -6.07 -3.92
N LEU A 41 7.51 -6.46 -2.67
CA LEU A 41 8.49 -7.12 -1.81
C LEU A 41 8.55 -8.65 -1.99
N ALA A 42 7.60 -9.27 -2.69
CA ALA A 42 7.48 -10.73 -2.75
C ALA A 42 8.76 -11.40 -3.30
N ALA A 43 9.29 -10.92 -4.42
CA ALA A 43 10.51 -11.47 -5.02
C ALA A 43 11.73 -11.36 -4.10
N ALA A 44 11.90 -10.21 -3.43
CA ALA A 44 13.00 -9.99 -2.50
C ALA A 44 12.90 -10.90 -1.26
N LEU A 45 11.68 -11.13 -0.77
CA LEU A 45 11.42 -12.04 0.35
C LEU A 45 11.63 -13.51 -0.04
N THR A 46 11.27 -13.92 -1.25
CA THR A 46 11.54 -15.28 -1.73
C THR A 46 13.03 -15.54 -1.97
N ALA A 47 13.79 -14.53 -2.38
CA ALA A 47 15.23 -14.68 -2.64
C ALA A 47 16.09 -14.89 -1.37
N VAL A 48 15.53 -14.67 -0.17
CA VAL A 48 16.24 -14.83 1.11
C VAL A 48 15.84 -16.11 1.87
N VAL A 49 15.03 -16.98 1.24
CA VAL A 49 14.68 -18.33 1.70
C VAL A 49 15.53 -19.35 0.95
#